data_AF-X1K171-F1
#
_entry.id   AF-X1K171-F1
#
_cell.length_a   1.000
_cell.length_b   1.000
_cell.length_c   1.000
_cell.angle_alpha   90.00
_cell.angle_beta   90.00
_cell.angle_gamma   90.00
#
_symmetry.space_group_name_H-M   'P 1'
#
loop_
_entity.id
_entity.type
_entity.pdbx_description
1 polymer ?
#
loop_
_entity_poly.entity_id
_entity_poly.type
_entity_poly.pdbx_seq_one_letter_code
_entity_poly.pdbx_strand_id
1 'polypeptide(L)' 'MPISVSIENITPFGLRMLVKGKEYFLTYQDYPYFKDQTIKSIQNVKLFHGFHLHWPDLDV' A
#
# COMPACT_ATOMS: atom_id res chain seq x y z
N MET A 1 18.17 -1.63 -9.53
CA MET A 1 16.97 -0.77 -9.40
C MET A 1 16.74 -0.54 -7.91
N PRO A 2 16.46 0.68 -7.45
CA PRO A 2 16.16 0.89 -6.04
C PRO A 2 14.97 0.03 -5.63
N ILE A 3 14.99 -0.47 -4.41
CA ILE A 3 13.90 -1.25 -3.83
C ILE A 3 12.74 -0.28 -3.60
N SER A 4 11.76 -0.29 -4.51
CA SER A 4 10.67 0.69 -4.53
C SER A 4 9.32 0.07 -4.16
N VAL A 5 8.49 0.90 -3.54
CA VAL A 5 7.06 0.66 -3.32
C VAL A 5 6.28 1.91 -3.73
N SER A 6 5.13 1.73 -4.37
CA SER A 6 4.20 2.81 -4.72
C SER A 6 2.76 2.33 -4.72
N ILE A 7 1.83 3.23 -4.38
CA ILE A 7 0.39 3.03 -4.59
C ILE A 7 0.01 3.63 -5.94
N GLU A 8 -0.31 2.76 -6.90
CA GLU A 8 -0.61 3.15 -8.29
C GLU A 8 -2.06 3.57 -8.47
N ASN A 9 -2.99 2.99 -7.69
CA ASN A 9 -4.39 3.37 -7.75
C ASN A 9 -5.13 3.03 -6.45
N ILE A 10 -6.14 3.83 -6.11
CA ILE A 10 -7.07 3.59 -5.01
C ILE A 10 -8.45 3.46 -5.64
N THR A 11 -9.08 2.30 -5.47
CA THR A 11 -10.37 1.98 -6.11
C THR A 11 -11.45 1.72 -5.05
N PRO A 12 -12.74 1.61 -5.44
CA PRO A 12 -13.79 1.19 -4.52
C PRO A 12 -13.60 -0.22 -3.93
N PHE A 13 -12.75 -1.06 -4.54
CA PHE A 13 -12.56 -2.46 -4.14
C PHE A 13 -11.26 -2.73 -3.38
N GLY A 14 -10.31 -1.79 -3.41
CA GLY A 14 -8.98 -2.00 -2.85
C GLY A 14 -7.92 -1.09 -3.44
N LEU A 15 -6.67 -1.38 -3.05
CA LEU A 15 -5.48 -0.64 -3.44
C LEU A 15 -4.67 -1.45 -4.46
N ARG A 16 -4.24 -0.80 -5.54
CA ARG A 16 -3.26 -1.37 -6.46
C ARG A 16 -1.90 -0.77 -6.15
N MET A 17 -0.90 -1.63 -5.97
CA MET A 17 0.45 -1.20 -5.62
C MET A 17 1.52 -1.94 -6.41
N LEU A 18 2.66 -1.28 -6.59
CA LEU A 18 3.85 -1.87 -7.21
C LEU A 18 4.91 -2.06 -6.13
N VAL A 19 5.39 -3.29 -5.95
CA VAL A 19 6.49 -3.62 -5.02
C VAL A 19 7.59 -4.28 -5.82
N LYS A 20 8.76 -3.63 -5.90
CA LYS A 20 9.91 -4.11 -6.67
C LYS A 20 9.57 -4.52 -8.11
N GLY A 21 8.71 -3.74 -8.78
CA GLY A 21 8.30 -3.99 -10.16
C GLY A 21 7.25 -5.11 -10.32
N LYS A 22 6.73 -5.67 -9.24
CA LYS A 22 5.60 -6.61 -9.27
C LYS A 22 4.33 -5.93 -8.75
N GLU A 23 3.23 -6.11 -9.48
CA GLU A 23 1.93 -5.58 -9.10
C GLU A 23 1.23 -6.46 -8.06
N TYR A 24 0.58 -5.82 -7.10
CA TYR A 24 -0.24 -6.43 -6.07
C TYR A 24 -1.56 -5.66 -5.95
N PHE A 25 -2.62 -6.38 -5.59
CA PHE A 25 -3.92 -5.79 -5.29
C PHE A 25 -4.34 -6.18 -3.87
N LEU A 26 -4.50 -5.18 -3.00
CA LEU A 26 -4.95 -5.36 -1.62
C LEU A 26 -6.44 -5.06 -1.58
N THR A 27 -7.25 -6.10 -1.46
CA THR A 27 -8.72 -5.95 -1.42
C THR A 27 -9.14 -5.35 -0.09
N TYR A 28 -10.24 -4.57 -0.07
CA TYR A 28 -10.84 -4.16 1.20
C TYR A 28 -11.58 -5.30 1.93
N GLN A 29 -11.78 -6.44 1.27
CA GLN A 29 -12.33 -7.63 1.93
C GLN A 29 -11.29 -8.24 2.88
N ASP A 30 -10.04 -8.32 2.42
CA ASP A 30 -8.93 -8.87 3.22
C ASP A 30 -8.30 -7.80 4.12
N TYR A 31 -8.27 -6.55 3.66
CA TYR A 31 -7.64 -5.41 4.35
C TYR A 31 -8.64 -4.24 4.52
N PRO A 32 -9.72 -4.42 5.30
CA PRO A 32 -10.80 -3.43 5.42
C PRO A 32 -10.35 -2.10 6.05
N TYR A 33 -9.27 -2.12 6.83
CA TYR A 33 -8.76 -0.95 7.55
C TYR A 33 -8.32 0.21 6.64
N PHE A 34 -8.06 -0.05 5.35
CA PHE A 34 -7.70 0.99 4.37
C PHE A 34 -8.90 1.76 3.79
N LYS A 35 -10.13 1.23 3.91
CA LYS A 35 -11.30 1.73 3.16
C LYS A 35 -11.63 3.20 3.43
N ASP A 36 -11.47 3.63 4.68
CA ASP A 36 -11.84 4.96 5.14
C ASP A 36 -10.61 5.83 5.48
N GLN A 37 -9.43 5.43 5.01
CA GLN A 37 -8.19 6.18 5.24
C GLN A 37 -7.99 7.28 4.22
N THR A 38 -7.27 8.33 4.63
CA THR A 38 -6.96 9.42 3.71
C THR A 38 -6.00 8.95 2.61
N ILE A 39 -6.13 9.53 1.41
CA ILE A 39 -5.20 9.27 0.30
C ILE A 39 -3.76 9.52 0.75
N LYS A 40 -3.51 10.59 1.52
CA LYS A 40 -2.19 10.93 2.04
C LYS A 40 -1.60 9.80 2.89
N SER A 41 -2.38 9.27 3.84
CA SER A 41 -1.95 8.18 4.72
C SER A 41 -1.70 6.89 3.92
N ILE A 42 -2.58 6.54 2.97
CA ILE A 42 -2.42 5.37 2.10
C ILE A 42 -1.18 5.49 1.22
N GLN A 43 -0.90 6.69 0.70
CA GLN A 43 0.28 6.94 -0.15
C GLN A 43 1.59 6.91 0.64
N ASN A 44 1.57 7.09 1.96
CA ASN A 44 2.75 7.04 2.82
C ASN A 44 3.20 5.61 3.16
N VAL A 45 3.21 4.72 2.16
CA VAL A 45 3.72 3.36 2.29
C VAL A 45 5.26 3.35 2.24
N LYS A 46 5.86 2.54 3.10
CA LYS A 46 7.31 2.32 3.16
C LYS A 46 7.63 0.84 3.03
N LEU A 47 8.78 0.54 2.46
CA LEU A 47 9.29 -0.82 2.34
C LEU A 47 10.54 -0.98 3.22
N PHE A 48 10.35 -1.56 4.39
CA PHE A 48 11.40 -1.84 5.36
C PHE A 48 12.14 -3.13 5.05
N HIS A 49 13.46 -3.09 5.22
CA HIS A 49 14.40 -4.19 4.96
C HIS A 49 14.29 -4.82 3.55
N GLY A 50 13.55 -4.17 2.65
CA GLY A 50 13.25 -4.68 1.33
C GLY A 50 12.16 -5.75 1.25
N PHE A 51 11.42 -6.06 2.32
CA PHE A 51 10.35 -7.08 2.24
C PHE A 51 9.15 -6.83 3.17
N HIS A 52 9.25 -5.89 4.11
CA HIS A 52 8.14 -5.52 4.99
C HIS A 52 7.49 -4.22 4.52
N LEU A 53 6.20 -4.27 4.20
CA LEU A 53 5.41 -3.05 3.97
C LEU A 53 5.02 -2.45 5.31
N HIS A 54 5.07 -1.13 5.41
CA HIS A 54 4.69 -0.40 6.62
C HIS A 54 4.04 0.94 6.24
N TRP A 55 2.90 1.25 6.85
CA TRP A 55 2.19 2.52 6.75
C TRP A 55 2.26 3.25 8.11
N PRO A 56 3.21 4.19 8.30
CA PRO A 56 3.44 4.82 9.60
C PRO A 56 2.24 5.62 10.11
N ASP A 57 1.46 6.20 9.20
CA ASP A 57 0.30 7.02 9.56
C ASP A 57 -0.91 6.17 9.97
N LEU A 58 -0.85 4.85 9.70
CA LEU A 58 -1.93 3.89 9.94
C LEU A 58 -1.58 2.86 11.02
N ASP A 59 -0.33 2.82 11.47
CA ASP A 59 0.22 1.82 12.39
C ASP A 59 0.05 0.37 11.87
N VAL A 60 0.41 0.18 10.59
CA VAL A 60 0.31 -1.10 9.83
C VAL A 60 1.65 -1.49 9.26
#